data_AF-A0A2M7FIR5-F1
#
_entry.id   AF-A0A2M7FIR5-F1
#
_cell.length_a   1.000
_cell.length_b   1.000
_cell.length_c   1.000
_cell.angle_alpha   90.00
_cell.angle_beta   90.00
_cell.angle_gamma   90.00
#
_symmetry.space_group_name_H-M   'P 1'
#
loop_
_entity.id
_entity.type
_entity.pdbx_description
1 polymer ?
#
loop_
_entity_poly.entity_id
_entity_poly.type
_entity_poly.pdbx_seq_one_letter_code
_entity_poly.pdbx_strand_id
1 'polypeptide(L)'
;KLPDGVDFTGRFIYYVGPVDAVRDEVMGPAGPTTATRMDKFTEMMLAQTGLMGMIGKAERGQATIEAIKKHASVYLIAVGGAAYLVSKAIRSAKVVAFADLGMEAIYEFVVEDMPVTVAVDVQGRSIHDIGPAEWCKRIGMIPLHPR
;
A
#
# COMPACT_ATOMS: atom_id res chain seq x y z
N LYS A 1 1.13 -22.61 4.91
CA LYS A 1 1.80 -22.17 6.15
C LYS A 1 2.79 -21.07 5.75
N LEU A 2 2.85 -19.95 6.48
CA LEU A 2 3.82 -18.88 6.21
C LEU A 2 5.25 -19.36 6.52
N PRO A 3 6.29 -18.78 5.89
CA PRO A 3 7.67 -19.05 6.26
C PRO A 3 7.93 -18.76 7.74
N ASP A 4 8.86 -19.49 8.34
CA ASP A 4 9.24 -19.26 9.74
C ASP A 4 9.79 -17.83 9.90
N GLY A 5 9.27 -17.10 10.90
CA GLY A 5 9.61 -15.70 11.15
C GLY A 5 8.71 -14.66 10.45
N VAL A 6 7.76 -15.08 9.61
CA VAL A 6 6.77 -14.20 8.98
C VAL A 6 5.43 -14.28 9.71
N ASP A 7 4.98 -13.14 10.24
CA ASP A 7 3.68 -13.00 10.90
C ASP A 7 3.03 -11.67 10.48
N PHE A 8 1.78 -11.72 10.01
CA PHE A 8 1.02 -10.54 9.59
C PHE A 8 -0.03 -10.09 10.63
N THR A 9 -0.17 -10.83 11.73
CA THR A 9 -1.17 -10.54 12.76
C THR A 9 -0.95 -9.14 13.32
N GLY A 10 -1.96 -8.28 13.23
CA GLY A 10 -1.86 -6.92 13.75
C GLY A 10 -0.92 -5.99 12.98
N ARG A 11 -0.54 -6.34 11.75
CA ARG A 11 0.41 -5.58 10.92
C ARG A 11 -0.21 -5.07 9.63
N PHE A 12 0.51 -4.18 8.96
CA PHE A 12 0.24 -3.74 7.60
C PHE A 12 1.21 -4.40 6.62
N ILE A 13 0.74 -4.72 5.42
CA ILE A 13 1.60 -5.15 4.32
C ILE A 13 1.85 -3.95 3.40
N TYR A 14 3.12 -3.59 3.23
CA TYR A 14 3.53 -2.53 2.32
C TYR A 14 4.02 -3.15 1.02
N TYR A 15 3.35 -2.85 -0.09
CA TYR A 15 3.79 -3.28 -1.42
C TYR A 15 4.91 -2.36 -1.90
N VAL A 16 6.15 -2.81 -1.72
CA VAL A 16 7.36 -2.04 -1.99
C VAL A 16 8.44 -2.96 -2.55
N GLY A 17 9.23 -2.43 -3.48
CA GLY A 17 10.48 -3.03 -3.91
C GLY A 17 11.59 -2.04 -3.57
N PRO A 18 12.12 -2.08 -2.34
CA PRO A 18 13.02 -1.05 -1.85
C PRO A 18 14.41 -1.22 -2.45
N VAL A 19 15.15 -0.11 -2.55
CA VAL A 19 16.55 -0.11 -3.00
C VAL A 19 17.47 -0.37 -1.81
N ASP A 20 18.58 -1.07 -2.06
CA ASP A 20 19.60 -1.33 -1.05
C ASP A 20 20.09 -0.03 -0.39
N ALA A 21 20.27 -0.10 0.93
CA ALA A 21 20.81 1.01 1.69
C ALA A 21 22.26 1.31 1.28
N VAL A 22 22.62 2.60 1.27
CA VAL A 22 23.99 3.05 1.01
C VAL A 22 24.54 3.72 2.26
N ARG A 23 25.77 3.37 2.66
CA ARG A 23 26.46 3.90 3.85
C ARG A 23 25.62 3.66 5.12
N ASP A 24 25.18 4.73 5.77
CA ASP A 24 24.50 4.71 7.08
C ASP A 24 22.97 4.81 6.96
N GLU A 25 22.43 4.64 5.74
CA GLU A 25 20.98 4.58 5.54
C GLU A 25 20.37 3.32 6.16
N VAL A 26 19.21 3.45 6.80
CA VAL A 26 18.43 2.30 7.26
C VAL A 26 17.87 1.52 6.07
N MET A 27 17.37 2.25 5.07
CA MET A 27 16.86 1.71 3.82
C MET A 27 17.03 2.75 2.72
N GLY A 28 17.41 2.30 1.52
CA GLY A 28 17.39 3.15 0.33
C GLY A 28 15.95 3.53 -0.05
N PRO A 29 15.75 4.24 -1.19
CA PRO A 29 14.42 4.62 -1.66
C PRO A 29 13.40 3.47 -1.63
N ALA A 30 12.27 3.67 -0.96
CA ALA A 30 11.29 2.63 -0.65
C ALA A 30 9.88 3.07 -1.06
N GLY A 31 9.68 3.33 -2.34
CA GLY A 31 8.41 3.83 -2.89
C GLY A 31 7.36 2.73 -3.12
N PRO A 32 6.06 3.07 -3.07
CA PRO A 32 5.00 2.10 -3.26
C PRO A 32 4.99 1.52 -4.67
N THR A 33 4.57 0.27 -4.77
CA THR A 33 4.27 -0.38 -6.04
C THR A 33 2.77 -0.57 -6.25
N THR A 34 2.37 -0.80 -7.50
CA THR A 34 0.95 -0.84 -7.91
C THR A 34 0.21 -1.98 -7.19
N ALA A 35 -0.77 -1.63 -6.37
CA ALA A 35 -1.48 -2.56 -5.49
C ALA A 35 -2.41 -3.51 -6.25
N THR A 36 -2.91 -3.09 -7.42
CA THR A 36 -3.81 -3.90 -8.26
C THR A 36 -3.21 -5.25 -8.66
N ARG A 37 -1.87 -5.37 -8.75
CA ARG A 37 -1.19 -6.65 -9.01
C ARG A 37 -1.37 -7.67 -7.88
N MET A 38 -1.71 -7.21 -6.68
CA MET A 38 -1.89 -8.01 -5.47
C MET A 38 -3.36 -8.37 -5.19
N ASP A 39 -4.30 -7.86 -5.98
CA ASP A 39 -5.74 -8.03 -5.76
C ASP A 39 -6.17 -9.49 -5.66
N LYS A 40 -5.67 -10.34 -6.57
CA LYS A 40 -5.98 -11.78 -6.59
C LYS A 40 -5.58 -12.53 -5.32
N PHE A 41 -4.71 -11.97 -4.49
CA PHE A 41 -4.25 -12.57 -3.23
C PHE A 41 -4.92 -11.96 -2.00
N THR A 42 -5.63 -10.83 -2.14
CA THR A 42 -6.07 -10.03 -1.00
C THR A 42 -7.04 -10.78 -0.09
N GLU A 43 -8.07 -11.43 -0.64
CA GLU A 43 -9.02 -12.21 0.16
C GLU A 43 -8.33 -13.31 0.96
N MET A 44 -7.41 -14.04 0.33
CA MET A 44 -6.63 -15.09 1.00
C MET A 44 -5.79 -14.53 2.15
N MET A 45 -5.11 -13.41 1.92
CA MET A 45 -4.27 -12.78 2.95
C MET A 45 -5.12 -12.29 4.13
N LEU A 46 -6.21 -11.57 3.88
CA LEU A 46 -7.07 -11.04 4.94
C LEU A 46 -7.73 -12.15 5.76
N ALA A 47 -8.23 -13.20 5.09
CA ALA A 47 -8.93 -14.29 5.75
C ALA A 47 -8.03 -15.19 6.61
N GLN A 48 -6.72 -15.26 6.32
CA GLN A 48 -5.84 -16.30 6.90
C GLN A 48 -4.72 -15.77 7.80
N THR A 49 -4.45 -14.46 7.79
CA THR A 49 -3.18 -13.95 8.37
C THR A 49 -3.33 -12.89 9.47
N GLY A 50 -4.55 -12.41 9.74
CA GLY A 50 -4.78 -11.35 10.73
C GLY A 50 -4.23 -9.98 10.32
N LEU A 51 -3.98 -9.79 9.02
CA LEU A 51 -3.52 -8.56 8.41
C LEU A 51 -4.54 -7.43 8.62
N MET A 52 -4.10 -6.28 9.16
CA MET A 52 -4.98 -5.15 9.43
C MET A 52 -5.25 -4.29 8.22
N GLY A 53 -4.27 -4.16 7.33
CA GLY A 53 -4.38 -3.29 6.17
C GLY A 53 -3.20 -3.40 5.22
N MET A 54 -3.31 -2.66 4.12
CA MET A 54 -2.33 -2.70 3.05
C MET A 54 -1.92 -1.29 2.64
N ILE A 55 -0.67 -1.12 2.23
CA ILE A 55 -0.12 0.14 1.72
C ILE A 55 0.41 -0.09 0.30
N GLY A 56 0.07 0.78 -0.64
CA GLY A 56 0.56 0.69 -2.02
C GLY A 56 0.30 1.97 -2.82
N LYS A 57 0.13 1.83 -4.14
CA LYS A 57 -0.38 2.89 -5.03
C LYS A 57 -1.42 2.34 -6.00
N ALA A 58 -2.14 3.26 -6.64
CA ALA A 58 -3.26 3.00 -7.54
C ALA A 58 -4.51 2.45 -6.85
N GLU A 59 -5.60 2.40 -7.62
CA GLU A 59 -6.91 1.89 -7.23
C GLU A 59 -6.91 0.38 -6.99
N ARG A 60 -7.95 -0.09 -6.29
CA ARG A 60 -8.24 -1.50 -6.07
C ARG A 60 -9.47 -1.89 -6.86
N GLY A 61 -9.51 -3.13 -7.37
CA GLY A 61 -10.70 -3.66 -8.05
C GLY A 61 -11.85 -3.91 -7.07
N GLN A 62 -13.07 -3.98 -7.59
CA GLN A 62 -14.29 -4.14 -6.77
C GLN A 62 -14.23 -5.36 -5.84
N ALA A 63 -13.79 -6.51 -6.34
CA ALA A 63 -13.68 -7.72 -5.52
C ALA A 63 -12.76 -7.53 -4.29
N THR A 64 -11.70 -6.75 -4.47
CA THR A 64 -10.76 -6.39 -3.41
C THR A 64 -11.39 -5.42 -2.41
N ILE A 65 -12.15 -4.43 -2.90
CA ILE A 65 -12.89 -3.48 -2.04
C ILE A 65 -13.91 -4.24 -1.17
N GLU A 66 -14.64 -5.20 -1.74
CA GLU A 66 -15.56 -6.04 -0.98
C GLU A 66 -14.83 -6.91 0.05
N ALA A 67 -13.65 -7.45 -0.28
CA ALA A 67 -12.84 -8.18 0.68
C ALA A 67 -12.37 -7.28 1.85
N ILE A 68 -11.89 -6.06 1.55
CA ILE A 68 -11.50 -5.07 2.56
C ILE A 68 -12.66 -4.80 3.51
N LYS A 69 -13.86 -4.56 2.98
CA LYS A 69 -15.08 -4.35 3.77
C LYS A 69 -15.46 -5.57 4.59
N LYS A 70 -15.46 -6.76 3.99
CA LYS A 70 -15.81 -8.04 4.63
C LYS A 70 -14.95 -8.32 5.86
N HIS A 71 -13.65 -8.03 5.77
CA HIS A 71 -12.68 -8.29 6.84
C HIS A 71 -12.40 -7.06 7.72
N ALA A 72 -13.17 -5.98 7.57
CA ALA A 72 -12.99 -4.72 8.29
C ALA A 72 -11.53 -4.17 8.24
N SER A 73 -10.90 -4.33 7.09
CA SER A 73 -9.53 -3.89 6.81
C SER A 73 -9.51 -2.51 6.16
N VAL A 74 -8.32 -1.99 5.85
CA VAL A 74 -8.13 -0.68 5.21
C VAL A 74 -7.04 -0.76 4.13
N TYR A 75 -7.20 0.00 3.05
CA TYR A 75 -6.14 0.22 2.07
C TYR A 75 -5.71 1.67 2.06
N LEU A 76 -4.40 1.87 2.21
CA LEU A 76 -3.74 3.16 2.22
C LEU A 76 -2.90 3.33 0.95
N ILE A 77 -2.90 4.53 0.40
CA ILE A 77 -1.99 4.92 -0.68
C ILE A 77 -0.85 5.75 -0.11
N ALA A 78 0.37 5.38 -0.49
CA ALA A 78 1.55 6.22 -0.31
C ALA A 78 1.80 7.03 -1.60
N VAL A 79 2.49 8.17 -1.47
CA VAL A 79 2.77 9.05 -2.61
C VAL A 79 3.76 8.40 -3.57
N GLY A 80 3.33 8.12 -4.79
CA GLY A 80 4.20 7.63 -5.86
C GLY A 80 5.24 8.69 -6.27
N GLY A 81 6.48 8.27 -6.53
CA GLY A 81 7.57 9.17 -6.95
C GLY A 81 8.34 9.83 -5.80
N ALA A 82 7.84 9.74 -4.56
CA ALA A 82 8.50 10.28 -3.36
C ALA A 82 9.31 9.22 -2.59
N ALA A 83 9.87 8.21 -3.27
CA ALA A 83 10.45 7.01 -2.65
C ALA A 83 11.55 7.30 -1.61
N TYR A 84 12.39 8.31 -1.85
CA TYR A 84 13.42 8.74 -0.90
C TYR A 84 12.82 9.37 0.37
N LEU A 85 11.78 10.18 0.23
CA LEU A 85 11.11 10.78 1.39
C LEU A 85 10.37 9.73 2.21
N VAL A 86 9.75 8.75 1.53
CA VAL A 86 9.10 7.63 2.20
C VAL A 86 10.11 6.77 2.97
N SER A 87 11.32 6.54 2.44
CA SER A 87 12.33 5.77 3.18
C SER A 87 12.81 6.49 4.45
N LYS A 88 12.68 7.81 4.55
CA LYS A 88 12.94 8.56 5.80
C LYS A 88 11.94 8.28 6.92
N ALA A 89 10.80 7.66 6.63
CA ALA A 89 9.88 7.17 7.66
C ALA A 89 10.30 5.80 8.23
N ILE A 90 11.19 5.07 7.55
CA ILE A 90 11.64 3.74 7.97
C ILE A 90 12.75 3.88 9.01
N ARG A 91 12.53 3.35 10.21
CA ARG A 91 13.44 3.39 11.36
C ARG A 91 14.28 2.13 11.51
N SER A 92 13.76 1.00 11.07
CA SER A 92 14.54 -0.24 10.94
C SER A 92 13.99 -1.08 9.80
N ALA A 93 14.87 -1.89 9.20
CA ALA A 93 14.56 -2.83 8.13
C ALA A 93 15.28 -4.15 8.39
N LYS A 94 14.55 -5.26 8.33
CA LYS A 94 15.11 -6.60 8.49
C LYS A 94 14.50 -7.54 7.46
N VAL A 95 15.33 -8.25 6.71
CA VAL A 95 14.86 -9.35 5.86
C VAL A 95 14.40 -10.50 6.76
N VAL A 96 13.15 -10.93 6.59
CA VAL A 96 12.54 -12.01 7.39
C VAL A 96 12.25 -13.27 6.57
N ALA A 97 12.15 -13.17 5.24
CA ALA A 97 12.03 -14.33 4.36
C ALA A 97 12.48 -14.02 2.93
N PHE A 98 12.87 -15.07 2.20
CA PHE A 98 13.21 -15.03 0.77
C PHE A 98 14.33 -14.04 0.41
N ALA A 99 15.41 -14.03 1.20
CA ALA A 99 16.54 -13.12 1.00
C ALA A 99 17.18 -13.20 -0.40
N ASP A 100 17.08 -14.37 -1.05
CA ASP A 100 17.54 -14.64 -2.40
C ASP A 100 16.74 -13.90 -3.48
N LEU A 101 15.54 -13.38 -3.17
CA LEU A 101 14.73 -12.59 -4.09
C LEU A 101 15.11 -11.09 -4.12
N GLY A 102 16.14 -10.67 -3.38
CA GLY A 102 16.64 -9.30 -3.38
C GLY A 102 15.54 -8.30 -3.00
N MET A 103 15.25 -7.33 -3.88
CA MET A 103 14.22 -6.31 -3.65
C MET A 103 12.80 -6.86 -3.46
N GLU A 104 12.54 -8.12 -3.82
CA GLU A 104 11.24 -8.78 -3.62
C GLU A 104 11.20 -9.63 -2.33
N ALA A 105 12.28 -9.65 -1.54
CA ALA A 105 12.30 -10.30 -0.24
C ALA A 105 11.24 -9.70 0.70
N ILE A 106 10.84 -10.46 1.73
CA ILE A 106 9.95 -9.92 2.76
C ILE A 106 10.81 -9.20 3.79
N TYR A 107 10.53 -7.90 3.95
CA TYR A 107 11.13 -7.06 4.97
C TYR A 107 10.14 -6.79 6.09
N GLU A 108 10.62 -6.88 7.33
CA GLU A 108 9.97 -6.28 8.49
C GLU A 108 10.49 -4.85 8.64
N PHE A 109 9.59 -3.88 8.61
CA PHE A 109 9.89 -2.47 8.81
C PHE A 109 9.28 -1.96 10.11
N VAL A 110 10.05 -1.16 10.84
CA VAL A 110 9.50 -0.21 11.82
C VAL A 110 9.38 1.14 11.12
N VAL A 111 8.17 1.71 11.11
CA VAL A 111 7.87 2.98 10.44
C VAL A 111 7.33 4.01 11.43
N GLU A 112 7.69 5.27 11.22
CA GLU A 112 7.25 6.42 12.01
C GLU A 112 6.91 7.58 11.06
N ASP A 113 5.76 8.22 11.26
CA ASP A 113 5.29 9.36 10.47
C ASP A 113 5.29 9.14 8.94
N MET A 114 4.99 7.92 8.49
CA MET A 114 4.90 7.61 7.07
C MET A 114 3.67 8.31 6.44
N PRO A 115 3.87 9.19 5.45
CA PRO A 115 2.76 9.93 4.85
C PRO A 115 1.94 9.01 3.93
N VAL A 116 0.71 8.74 4.35
CA VAL A 116 -0.25 7.90 3.62
C VAL A 116 -1.65 8.49 3.68
N THR A 117 -2.51 8.08 2.74
CA THR A 117 -3.92 8.48 2.68
C THR A 117 -4.81 7.26 2.65
N VAL A 118 -5.93 7.28 3.40
CA VAL A 118 -6.95 6.23 3.32
C VAL A 118 -7.60 6.27 1.93
N ALA A 119 -7.36 5.24 1.14
CA ALA A 119 -7.90 5.13 -0.22
C ALA A 119 -9.15 4.26 -0.29
N VAL A 120 -9.21 3.19 0.52
CA VAL A 120 -10.42 2.40 0.75
C VAL A 120 -10.57 2.20 2.25
N ASP A 121 -11.70 2.62 2.80
CA ASP A 121 -11.99 2.45 4.23
C ASP A 121 -12.67 1.11 4.55
N VAL A 122 -12.89 0.87 5.84
CA VAL A 122 -13.52 -0.36 6.37
C VAL A 122 -14.97 -0.57 5.88
N GLN A 123 -15.61 0.47 5.33
CA GLN A 123 -16.96 0.39 4.79
C GLN A 123 -16.96 0.08 3.28
N GLY A 124 -15.77 -0.03 2.67
CA GLY A 124 -15.58 -0.22 1.23
C GLY A 124 -15.76 1.07 0.42
N ARG A 125 -15.65 2.25 1.04
CA ARG A 125 -15.71 3.52 0.32
C ARG A 125 -14.34 3.83 -0.27
N SER A 126 -14.29 4.01 -1.59
CA SER A 126 -13.06 4.25 -2.34
C SER A 126 -12.94 5.69 -2.80
N ILE A 127 -11.77 6.32 -2.56
CA ILE A 127 -11.48 7.66 -3.08
C ILE A 127 -11.39 7.68 -4.61
N HIS A 128 -11.07 6.54 -5.23
CA HIS A 128 -10.97 6.42 -6.68
C HIS A 128 -12.35 6.38 -7.35
N ASP A 129 -13.42 6.11 -6.59
CA ASP A 129 -14.79 6.21 -7.07
C ASP A 129 -15.38 7.59 -6.73
N ILE A 130 -15.20 8.02 -5.47
CA ILE A 130 -15.80 9.25 -4.94
C ILE A 130 -15.12 10.49 -5.52
N GLY A 131 -13.80 10.48 -5.64
CA GLY A 131 -13.00 11.62 -6.10
C GLY A 131 -13.38 12.05 -7.52
N PRO A 132 -13.28 11.17 -8.53
CA PRO A 132 -13.70 11.50 -9.90
C PRO A 132 -15.18 11.91 -9.99
N ALA A 133 -16.08 11.25 -9.26
CA ALA A 133 -17.50 11.58 -9.25
C ALA A 133 -17.78 12.99 -8.71
N GLU A 134 -17.10 13.38 -7.63
CA GLU A 134 -17.22 14.71 -7.03
C GLU A 134 -16.65 15.79 -7.95
N TRP A 135 -15.43 15.57 -8.48
CA TRP A 135 -14.79 16.56 -9.34
C TRP A 135 -15.51 16.71 -10.67
N CYS A 136 -16.04 15.64 -11.26
CA CYS A 136 -16.84 15.71 -12.48
C CYS A 136 -18.03 16.68 -12.33
N LYS A 137 -18.73 16.65 -11.19
CA LYS A 137 -19.83 17.58 -10.90
C LYS A 137 -19.35 19.03 -10.75
N ARG A 138 -18.18 19.24 -10.14
CA ARG A 138 -17.62 20.58 -9.88
C ARG A 138 -17.03 21.24 -11.12
N ILE A 139 -16.23 20.50 -11.88
CA ILE A 139 -15.44 21.04 -13.01
C ILE A 139 -16.11 20.83 -14.36
N GLY A 140 -17.02 19.86 -14.49
CA GLY A 140 -17.75 19.60 -15.73
C GLY A 140 -18.63 20.78 -16.16
N MET A 141 -18.93 21.69 -15.24
CA MET A 141 -19.68 22.92 -15.49
C MET A 141 -18.81 24.09 -15.96
N ILE A 142 -17.47 23.96 -15.94
CA ILE A 142 -16.56 25.02 -16.38
C ILE A 142 -16.66 25.13 -17.91
N PRO A 143 -17.05 26.30 -18.46
CA PRO A 143 -17.14 26.49 -19.90
C PRO A 143 -15.77 26.27 -20.55
N LEU A 144 -15.68 25.27 -21.42
CA LEU A 144 -14.50 25.10 -22.27
C LEU A 144 -14.55 26.18 -23.36
N HIS A 145 -13.61 27.11 -23.34
CA HIS A 145 -13.42 27.98 -24.50
C HIS A 145 -12.82 27.12 -25.63
N PRO A 146 -13.46 27.05 -26.81
CA PRO A 146 -12.82 26.44 -27.96
C PRO A 146 -11.53 27.21 -28.27
N ARG A 147 -10.46 26.46 -28.53
CA ARG A 147 -9.23 27.00 -29.13
C ARG A 147 -9.45 27.30 -30.61
#